data_AF-A0A7X7CE55-F1
#
_entry.id   AF-A0A7X7CE55-F1
#
_cell.length_a   1.000
_cell.length_b   1.000
_cell.length_c   1.000
_cell.angle_alpha   90.00
_cell.angle_beta   90.00
_cell.angle_gamma   90.00
#
_symmetry.space_group_name_H-M   'P 1'
#
loop_
_entity.id
_entity.type
_entity.pdbx_description
1 polymer ?
#
loop_
_entity_poly.entity_id
_entity_poly.type
_entity_poly.pdbx_seq_one_letter_code
_entity_poly.pdbx_strand_id
1 'polypeptide(L)'
;MRAALVWSEDLLAYDFGPGHPMNPLRLRLTRDLVASLRLDRHLSLLPPRIADDDELALVHEPDYVRAVRAASTTLLPDPSRGLGAGGGDMADTPVFAGMHEAAARLVGGTLEAVRAVDSGAAPRAVFFAGGMHHAMPGAAAGFCIYNDAAVAIADHLARGGGNVVYVDLDVHHGDGVERAFAGDPRVI
;
A
#
# COMPACT_ATOMS: atom_id res chain seq x y z
N MET A 1 18.37 16.22 -11.24
CA MET A 1 17.13 15.42 -11.34
C MET A 1 16.31 15.65 -10.06
N ARG A 2 15.01 15.86 -10.16
CA ARG A 2 14.13 16.13 -9.00
C ARG A 2 13.65 14.83 -8.38
N ALA A 3 13.38 14.84 -7.07
CA ALA A 3 12.70 13.72 -6.40
C ALA A 3 11.26 13.60 -6.92
N ALA A 4 10.73 12.39 -6.99
CA ALA A 4 9.31 12.18 -7.30
C ALA A 4 8.46 12.19 -6.03
N LEU A 5 7.24 12.70 -6.13
CA LEU A 5 6.19 12.56 -5.13
C LEU A 5 4.98 11.92 -5.80
N VAL A 6 4.53 10.78 -5.29
CA VAL A 6 3.29 10.15 -5.76
C VAL A 6 2.11 10.73 -4.97
N TRP A 7 1.14 11.30 -5.67
CA TRP A 7 -0.02 11.95 -5.02
C TRP A 7 -1.22 12.10 -5.97
N SER A 8 -2.43 11.86 -5.44
CA SER A 8 -3.74 12.26 -5.96
C SER A 8 -4.71 12.39 -4.78
N GLU A 9 -5.75 13.22 -4.91
CA GLU A 9 -6.87 13.25 -3.95
C GLU A 9 -7.58 11.89 -3.86
N ASP A 10 -7.49 11.04 -4.89
CA ASP A 10 -8.09 9.70 -4.88
C ASP A 10 -7.50 8.77 -3.80
N LEU A 11 -6.31 9.10 -3.27
CA LEU A 11 -5.69 8.38 -2.14
C LEU A 11 -6.51 8.50 -0.86
N LEU A 12 -7.34 9.55 -0.76
CA LEU A 12 -8.20 9.78 0.40
C LEU A 12 -9.40 8.84 0.44
N ALA A 13 -9.63 8.04 -0.60
CA ALA A 13 -10.65 7.01 -0.64
C ALA A 13 -10.33 5.80 0.26
N TYR A 14 -9.09 5.66 0.75
CA TYR A 14 -8.75 4.67 1.77
C TYR A 14 -9.21 5.17 3.14
N ASP A 15 -10.52 5.04 3.39
CA ASP A 15 -11.22 5.61 4.54
C ASP A 15 -12.13 4.56 5.20
N PHE A 16 -11.75 4.12 6.40
CA PHE A 16 -12.55 3.20 7.20
C PHE A 16 -13.76 3.88 7.88
N GLY A 17 -13.89 5.20 7.74
CA GLY A 17 -15.01 5.97 8.21
C GLY A 17 -14.79 6.66 9.57
N PRO A 18 -15.83 7.39 10.04
CA PRO A 18 -15.71 8.25 11.21
C PRO A 18 -15.31 7.50 12.49
N GLY A 19 -14.31 8.03 13.19
CA GLY A 19 -13.84 7.49 14.47
C GLY A 19 -12.78 6.39 14.36
N HIS A 20 -12.47 5.91 13.15
CA HIS A 20 -11.38 4.96 12.95
C HIS A 20 -10.01 5.65 13.04
N PRO A 21 -8.98 5.05 13.69
CA PRO A 21 -7.68 5.69 13.88
C PRO A 21 -6.89 5.88 12.58
N MET A 22 -7.00 4.96 11.63
CA MET A 22 -6.43 5.12 10.28
C MET A 22 -7.28 6.12 9.49
N ASN A 23 -6.87 7.40 9.52
CA ASN A 23 -7.63 8.50 8.94
C ASN A 23 -6.88 9.16 7.76
N PRO A 24 -7.48 9.22 6.56
CA PRO A 24 -6.82 9.80 5.37
C PRO A 24 -6.56 11.30 5.47
N LEU A 25 -7.13 12.01 6.43
CA LEU A 25 -6.80 13.42 6.71
C LEU A 25 -5.29 13.62 6.92
N ARG A 26 -4.58 12.63 7.46
CA ARG A 26 -3.12 12.67 7.60
C ARG A 26 -2.41 12.89 6.26
N LEU A 27 -2.95 12.33 5.18
CA LEU A 27 -2.39 12.43 3.83
C LEU A 27 -2.61 13.83 3.27
N ARG A 28 -3.83 14.37 3.40
CA ARG A 28 -4.16 15.75 2.97
C ARG A 28 -3.31 16.78 3.71
N LEU A 29 -3.23 16.69 5.04
CA LEU A 29 -2.41 17.60 5.85
C LEU A 29 -0.93 17.54 5.48
N THR A 30 -0.41 16.34 5.16
CA THR A 30 0.97 16.18 4.68
C THR A 30 1.16 16.88 3.32
N ARG A 31 0.23 16.71 2.38
CA ARG A 31 0.27 17.39 1.08
C ARG A 31 0.22 18.91 1.21
N ASP A 32 -0.66 19.42 2.07
CA ASP A 32 -0.83 20.85 2.33
C ASP A 32 0.44 21.45 2.95
N LEU A 33 1.10 20.71 3.84
CA LEU A 33 2.39 21.12 4.40
C LEU A 33 3.49 21.18 3.32
N VAL A 34 3.57 20.17 2.44
CA VAL A 34 4.50 20.16 1.29
C VAL A 34 4.28 21.41 0.41
N ALA A 35 3.02 21.76 0.13
CA ALA A 35 2.66 22.93 -0.66
C ALA A 35 3.01 24.25 0.05
N SER A 36 2.68 24.39 1.33
CA SER A 36 2.92 25.62 2.10
C SER A 36 4.41 25.92 2.29
N LEU A 37 5.24 24.87 2.41
CA LEU A 37 6.70 24.97 2.41
C LEU A 37 7.29 25.17 1.00
N ARG A 38 6.45 25.19 -0.03
CA ARG A 38 6.83 25.30 -1.45
C ARG A 38 7.83 24.24 -1.89
N LEU A 39 7.76 23.05 -1.31
CA LEU A 39 8.62 21.93 -1.68
C LEU A 39 8.29 21.38 -3.07
N ASP A 40 7.05 21.57 -3.54
CA ASP A 40 6.59 21.20 -4.89
C ASP A 40 7.52 21.69 -6.01
N ARG A 41 8.16 22.85 -5.84
CA ARG A 41 9.09 23.40 -6.84
C ARG A 41 10.34 22.52 -7.04
N HIS A 42 10.60 21.58 -6.13
CA HIS A 42 11.72 20.65 -6.14
C HIS A 42 11.29 19.21 -6.44
N LEU A 43 9.99 18.97 -6.63
CA LEU A 43 9.41 17.64 -6.83
C LEU A 43 8.87 17.48 -8.26
N SER A 44 8.85 16.23 -8.72
CA SER A 44 8.06 15.79 -9.88
C SER A 44 6.84 15.03 -9.36
N LEU A 45 5.64 15.46 -9.74
CA LEU A 45 4.41 14.81 -9.30
C LEU A 45 4.13 13.59 -10.19
N LEU A 46 3.85 12.45 -9.56
CA LEU A 46 3.41 11.23 -10.23
C LEU A 46 2.00 10.86 -9.75
N PRO A 47 1.05 10.58 -10.65
CA PRO A 47 -0.27 10.12 -10.24
C PRO A 47 -0.20 8.63 -9.81
N PRO A 48 -0.83 8.23 -8.69
CA PRO A 48 -1.04 6.83 -8.40
C PRO A 48 -2.06 6.25 -9.39
N ARG A 49 -1.94 4.96 -9.70
CA ARG A 49 -2.93 4.19 -10.46
C ARG A 49 -3.46 3.04 -9.62
N ILE A 50 -4.51 2.39 -10.10
CA ILE A 50 -5.00 1.14 -9.52
C ILE A 50 -4.08 0.01 -10.03
N ALA A 51 -3.48 -0.76 -9.13
CA ALA A 51 -2.75 -1.98 -9.49
C ALA A 51 -3.71 -3.03 -10.07
N ASP A 52 -3.27 -3.76 -11.08
CA ASP A 52 -4.06 -4.84 -11.67
C ASP A 52 -3.94 -6.14 -10.86
N ASP A 53 -4.76 -7.14 -11.20
CA ASP A 53 -4.79 -8.41 -10.47
C ASP A 53 -3.48 -9.20 -10.62
N ASP A 54 -2.75 -9.04 -11.74
CA ASP A 54 -1.47 -9.72 -11.96
C ASP A 54 -0.39 -9.13 -11.04
N GLU A 55 -0.39 -7.80 -10.88
CA GLU A 55 0.49 -7.10 -9.94
C GLU A 55 0.16 -7.46 -8.49
N LEU A 56 -1.13 -7.50 -8.11
CA LEU A 56 -1.53 -7.94 -6.77
C LEU A 56 -1.13 -9.40 -6.50
N ALA A 57 -1.24 -10.26 -7.52
CA ALA A 57 -0.93 -11.68 -7.44
C ALA A 57 0.57 -12.00 -7.24
N LEU A 58 1.45 -11.00 -7.35
CA LEU A 58 2.87 -11.15 -6.98
C LEU A 58 3.05 -11.51 -5.49
N VAL A 59 2.09 -11.13 -4.63
CA VAL A 59 2.13 -11.39 -3.18
C VAL A 59 0.82 -11.99 -2.68
N HIS A 60 -0.32 -11.52 -3.20
CA HIS A 60 -1.62 -11.89 -2.68
C HIS A 60 -2.23 -13.09 -3.40
N GLU A 61 -2.87 -13.97 -2.64
CA GLU A 61 -3.61 -15.09 -3.18
C GLU A 61 -4.78 -14.59 -4.05
N PRO A 62 -5.02 -15.16 -5.24
CA PRO A 62 -6.14 -14.76 -6.09
C PRO A 62 -7.49 -14.85 -5.36
N ASP A 63 -7.65 -15.82 -4.46
CA ASP A 63 -8.87 -16.01 -3.68
C ASP A 63 -9.09 -14.89 -2.66
N TYR A 64 -8.01 -14.37 -2.08
CA TYR A 64 -8.06 -13.21 -1.20
C TYR A 64 -8.43 -11.94 -1.96
N VAL A 65 -7.83 -11.71 -3.13
CA VAL A 65 -8.19 -10.57 -4.00
C VAL A 65 -9.69 -10.59 -4.35
N ARG A 66 -10.24 -11.77 -4.66
CA ARG A 66 -11.69 -11.94 -4.90
C ARG A 66 -12.52 -11.63 -3.67
N ALA A 67 -12.09 -12.06 -2.48
CA ALA A 67 -12.79 -11.76 -1.22
C ALA A 67 -12.83 -10.25 -0.94
N VAL A 68 -11.72 -9.53 -1.13
CA VAL A 68 -11.67 -8.06 -0.99
C VAL A 68 -12.60 -7.36 -1.99
N ARG A 69 -12.62 -7.80 -3.26
CA ARG A 69 -13.56 -7.26 -4.27
C ARG A 69 -15.03 -7.49 -3.88
N ALA A 70 -15.35 -8.67 -3.35
CA ALA A 70 -16.69 -8.97 -2.86
C ALA A 70 -17.06 -8.09 -1.66
N ALA A 71 -16.17 -7.94 -0.67
CA ALA A 71 -16.38 -7.07 0.49
C ALA A 71 -16.53 -5.59 0.08
N SER A 72 -15.75 -5.13 -0.90
CA SER A 72 -15.79 -3.76 -1.46
C SER A 72 -17.17 -3.35 -1.98
N THR A 73 -17.95 -4.31 -2.46
CA THR A 73 -19.25 -4.08 -3.10
C THR A 73 -20.42 -4.50 -2.22
N THR A 74 -20.32 -5.66 -1.57
CA THR A 74 -21.39 -6.21 -0.72
C THR A 74 -21.42 -5.60 0.68
N LEU A 75 -20.30 -5.01 1.12
CA LEU A 75 -20.09 -4.52 2.49
C LEU A 75 -20.28 -5.61 3.56
N LEU A 76 -20.20 -6.88 3.15
CA LEU A 76 -20.25 -8.02 4.06
C LEU A 76 -18.84 -8.32 4.56
N PRO A 77 -18.65 -8.54 5.87
CA PRO A 77 -17.36 -8.94 6.42
C PRO A 77 -17.01 -10.38 5.99
N ASP A 78 -15.72 -10.66 5.93
CA ASP A 78 -15.15 -12.00 5.81
C ASP A 78 -14.05 -12.16 6.87
N PRO A 79 -14.41 -12.56 8.10
CA PRO A 79 -13.45 -12.72 9.20
C PRO A 79 -12.37 -13.76 8.90
N SER A 80 -12.62 -14.72 8.01
CA SER A 80 -11.61 -15.72 7.62
C SER A 80 -10.46 -15.11 6.80
N ARG A 81 -10.68 -13.91 6.26
CA ARG A 81 -9.73 -13.10 5.50
C ARG A 81 -9.31 -11.83 6.24
N GLY A 82 -9.66 -11.69 7.52
CA GLY A 82 -9.39 -10.48 8.32
C GLY A 82 -10.22 -9.27 7.92
N LEU A 83 -11.30 -9.44 7.14
CA LEU A 83 -12.14 -8.36 6.65
C LEU A 83 -13.37 -8.18 7.56
N GLY A 84 -13.54 -6.98 8.12
CA GLY A 84 -14.65 -6.63 8.98
C GLY A 84 -14.25 -6.39 10.44
N ALA A 85 -15.20 -5.91 11.23
CA ALA A 85 -15.02 -5.69 12.67
C ALA A 85 -15.45 -6.94 13.46
N GLY A 86 -14.53 -7.51 14.23
CA GLY A 86 -14.77 -8.63 15.12
C GLY A 86 -13.86 -8.47 16.33
N GLY A 87 -14.42 -8.52 17.53
CA GLY A 87 -13.67 -8.24 18.76
C GLY A 87 -12.39 -9.08 18.88
N GLY A 88 -11.27 -8.40 19.13
CA GLY A 88 -9.93 -8.98 19.27
C GLY A 88 -9.00 -8.66 18.09
N ASP A 89 -7.76 -9.15 18.17
CA ASP A 89 -6.66 -8.86 17.23
C ASP A 89 -6.86 -9.40 15.79
N MET A 90 -8.02 -9.98 15.46
CA MET A 90 -8.26 -10.70 14.19
C MET A 90 -9.24 -10.03 13.24
N ALA A 91 -9.91 -8.95 13.64
CA ALA A 91 -10.87 -8.26 12.77
C ALA A 91 -10.87 -6.76 13.10
N ASP A 92 -9.71 -6.15 12.82
CA ASP A 92 -9.41 -4.75 13.01
C ASP A 92 -9.49 -3.93 11.71
N THR A 93 -9.79 -4.58 10.57
CA THR A 93 -9.81 -3.96 9.25
C THR A 93 -11.25 -3.90 8.72
N PRO A 94 -12.01 -2.83 9.02
CA PRO A 94 -13.41 -2.71 8.60
C PRO A 94 -13.59 -2.77 7.10
N VAL A 95 -14.73 -3.31 6.67
CA VAL A 95 -15.16 -3.23 5.28
C VAL A 95 -15.74 -1.85 4.99
N PHE A 96 -15.40 -1.29 3.83
CA PHE A 96 -15.96 -0.03 3.35
C PHE A 96 -16.17 -0.07 1.83
N ALA A 97 -17.06 0.80 1.34
CA ALA A 97 -17.40 0.84 -0.08
C ALA A 97 -16.19 1.26 -0.92
N GLY A 98 -15.84 0.47 -1.93
CA GLY A 98 -14.70 0.76 -2.80
C GLY A 98 -13.34 0.44 -2.17
N MET A 99 -13.28 -0.37 -1.09
CA MET A 99 -12.03 -0.72 -0.42
C MET A 99 -11.01 -1.41 -1.33
N HIS A 100 -11.47 -2.19 -2.31
CA HIS A 100 -10.57 -2.83 -3.26
C HIS A 100 -9.82 -1.78 -4.08
N GLU A 101 -10.55 -0.86 -4.72
CA GLU A 101 -9.98 0.19 -5.56
C GLU A 101 -9.11 1.15 -4.74
N ALA A 102 -9.50 1.45 -3.50
CA ALA A 102 -8.70 2.26 -2.58
C ALA A 102 -7.38 1.58 -2.23
N ALA A 103 -7.41 0.31 -1.83
CA ALA A 103 -6.22 -0.46 -1.44
C ALA A 103 -5.28 -0.71 -2.65
N ALA A 104 -5.84 -1.13 -3.79
CA ALA A 104 -5.08 -1.36 -5.01
C ALA A 104 -4.44 -0.07 -5.55
N ARG A 105 -5.01 1.09 -5.25
CA ARG A 105 -4.37 2.39 -5.56
C ARG A 105 -3.15 2.68 -4.70
N LEU A 106 -3.11 2.21 -3.45
CA LEU A 106 -1.89 2.30 -2.64
C LEU A 106 -0.78 1.43 -3.24
N VAL A 107 -1.10 0.19 -3.63
CA VAL A 107 -0.16 -0.69 -4.33
C VAL A 107 0.36 -0.04 -5.61
N GLY A 108 -0.53 0.47 -6.46
CA GLY A 108 -0.13 1.14 -7.69
C GLY A 108 0.70 2.40 -7.44
N GLY A 109 0.43 3.15 -6.36
CA GLY A 109 1.25 4.29 -5.97
C GLY A 109 2.70 3.90 -5.61
N THR A 110 2.88 2.82 -4.84
CA THR A 110 4.22 2.31 -4.49
C THR A 110 4.95 1.76 -5.72
N LEU A 111 4.23 1.08 -6.63
CA LEU A 111 4.78 0.63 -7.91
C LEU A 111 5.26 1.81 -8.77
N GLU A 112 4.48 2.88 -8.91
CA GLU A 112 4.91 4.08 -9.65
C GLU A 112 6.16 4.73 -9.02
N ALA A 113 6.24 4.77 -7.68
CA ALA A 113 7.41 5.28 -6.97
C ALA A 113 8.68 4.46 -7.27
N VAL A 114 8.59 3.13 -7.14
CA VAL A 114 9.73 2.21 -7.38
C VAL A 114 10.14 2.24 -8.84
N ARG A 115 9.19 2.15 -9.78
CA ARG A 115 9.47 2.18 -11.23
C ARG A 115 10.09 3.49 -11.70
N ALA A 116 9.74 4.62 -11.09
CA ALA A 116 10.38 5.90 -11.36
C ALA A 116 11.86 5.92 -10.94
N VAL A 117 12.23 5.21 -9.87
CA VAL A 117 13.62 5.05 -9.43
C VAL A 117 14.35 4.05 -10.33
N ASP A 118 13.77 2.89 -10.59
CA ASP A 118 14.36 1.83 -11.42
C ASP A 118 14.68 2.28 -12.84
N SER A 119 13.80 3.08 -13.44
CA SER A 119 14.00 3.64 -14.78
C SER A 119 15.00 4.80 -14.82
N GLY A 120 15.45 5.30 -13.67
CA GLY A 120 16.27 6.50 -13.56
C GLY A 120 15.51 7.80 -13.85
N ALA A 121 14.18 7.79 -13.89
CA ALA A 121 13.36 8.98 -14.07
C ALA A 121 13.42 9.92 -12.84
N ALA A 122 13.62 9.36 -11.66
CA ALA A 122 13.87 10.10 -10.42
C ALA A 122 15.00 9.44 -9.61
N PRO A 123 15.84 10.22 -8.91
CA PRO A 123 16.90 9.67 -8.07
C PRO A 123 16.36 9.17 -6.71
N ARG A 124 15.10 9.51 -6.38
CA ARG A 124 14.36 9.10 -5.19
C ARG A 124 12.88 9.39 -5.41
N ALA A 125 12.01 8.60 -4.79
CA ALA A 125 10.56 8.80 -4.81
C ALA A 125 10.00 8.77 -3.38
N VAL A 126 8.93 9.52 -3.14
CA VAL A 126 8.20 9.55 -1.87
C VAL A 126 6.74 9.21 -2.15
N PHE A 127 6.20 8.29 -1.36
CA PHE A 127 4.78 7.97 -1.35
C PHE A 127 4.32 7.71 0.08
N PHE A 128 3.72 8.72 0.70
CA PHE A 128 3.36 8.70 2.13
C PHE A 128 1.97 8.08 2.41
N ALA A 129 1.27 7.62 1.37
CA ALA A 129 0.01 6.89 1.52
C ALA A 129 0.17 5.37 1.58
N GLY A 130 1.29 4.82 1.11
CA GLY A 130 1.63 3.39 1.22
C GLY A 130 2.20 3.01 2.58
N GLY A 131 2.93 1.89 2.63
CA GLY A 131 3.52 1.33 3.85
C GLY A 131 2.57 0.39 4.61
N MET A 132 1.66 -0.29 3.92
CA MET A 132 0.68 -1.21 4.46
C MET A 132 1.32 -2.57 4.81
N HIS A 133 2.23 -2.55 5.78
CA HIS A 133 3.20 -3.62 6.04
C HIS A 133 2.66 -4.90 6.68
N HIS A 134 1.42 -4.88 7.22
CA HIS A 134 0.81 -6.02 7.93
C HIS A 134 0.03 -6.97 7.03
N ALA A 135 -0.35 -6.54 5.81
CA ALA A 135 -1.17 -7.37 4.94
C ALA A 135 -0.42 -8.66 4.56
N MET A 136 -1.10 -9.79 4.74
CA MET A 136 -0.59 -11.14 4.47
C MET A 136 -1.01 -11.59 3.06
N PRO A 137 -0.40 -12.65 2.49
CA PRO A 137 -0.80 -13.17 1.18
C PRO A 137 -2.30 -13.45 1.07
N GLY A 138 -2.90 -14.02 2.12
CA GLY A 138 -4.29 -14.48 2.12
C GLY A 138 -5.25 -13.71 3.04
N ALA A 139 -4.82 -12.64 3.71
CA ALA A 139 -5.64 -11.94 4.72
C ALA A 139 -5.21 -10.48 4.95
N ALA A 140 -6.19 -9.64 5.28
CA ALA A 140 -5.96 -8.31 5.85
C ALA A 140 -5.54 -8.41 7.32
N ALA A 141 -4.75 -7.44 7.78
CA ALA A 141 -4.37 -7.30 9.19
C ALA A 141 -3.88 -5.87 9.46
N GLY A 142 -4.06 -5.34 10.66
CA GLY A 142 -3.41 -4.08 11.07
C GLY A 142 -3.82 -2.89 10.21
N PHE A 143 -5.09 -2.83 9.81
CA PHE A 143 -5.63 -1.86 8.85
C PHE A 143 -5.09 -1.97 7.42
N CYS A 144 -4.28 -2.98 7.11
CA CYS A 144 -3.64 -3.19 5.81
C CYS A 144 -4.41 -4.22 4.99
N ILE A 145 -4.96 -3.79 3.85
CA ILE A 145 -5.71 -4.67 2.93
C ILE A 145 -4.75 -5.34 1.92
N TYR A 146 -3.89 -4.58 1.25
CA TYR A 146 -2.84 -5.11 0.37
C TYR A 146 -1.48 -4.59 0.81
N ASN A 147 -0.44 -5.41 0.65
CA ASN A 147 0.92 -5.09 1.04
C ASN A 147 1.65 -4.43 -0.12
N ASP A 148 1.57 -3.10 -0.19
CA ASP A 148 2.13 -2.32 -1.30
C ASP A 148 3.67 -2.40 -1.37
N ALA A 149 4.33 -2.45 -0.21
CA ALA A 149 5.79 -2.61 -0.13
C ALA A 149 6.22 -3.97 -0.68
N ALA A 150 5.58 -5.06 -0.22
CA ALA A 150 5.92 -6.39 -0.69
C ALA A 150 5.63 -6.57 -2.19
N VAL A 151 4.51 -6.07 -2.69
CA VAL A 151 4.20 -6.13 -4.13
C VAL A 151 5.25 -5.38 -4.95
N ALA A 152 5.67 -4.20 -4.50
CA ALA A 152 6.67 -3.42 -5.22
C ALA A 152 8.07 -4.06 -5.21
N ILE A 153 8.47 -4.69 -4.10
CA ILE A 153 9.71 -5.48 -4.02
C ILE A 153 9.64 -6.68 -4.98
N ALA A 154 8.51 -7.39 -4.99
CA ALA A 154 8.31 -8.52 -5.89
C ALA A 154 8.33 -8.10 -7.37
N ASP A 155 7.70 -6.97 -7.74
CA ASP A 155 7.74 -6.40 -9.11
C ASP A 155 9.17 -6.06 -9.51
N HIS A 156 9.93 -5.39 -8.63
CA HIS A 156 11.33 -5.05 -8.86
C HIS A 156 12.17 -6.29 -9.17
N LEU A 157 12.07 -7.32 -8.33
CA LEU A 157 12.82 -8.57 -8.49
C LEU A 157 12.39 -9.34 -9.76
N ALA A 158 11.08 -9.41 -10.04
CA ALA A 158 10.54 -10.10 -11.22
C ALA A 158 11.02 -9.45 -12.53
N ARG A 159 11.28 -8.14 -12.50
CA ARG A 159 11.80 -7.37 -13.64
C ARG A 159 13.33 -7.39 -13.77
N GLY A 160 14.01 -8.24 -12.98
CA GLY A 160 15.47 -8.36 -12.99
C GLY A 160 16.18 -7.27 -12.20
N GLY A 161 15.47 -6.63 -11.28
CA GLY A 161 16.04 -5.70 -10.30
C GLY A 161 17.06 -6.37 -9.37
N GLY A 162 17.85 -5.55 -8.69
CA GLY A 162 18.90 -5.99 -7.78
C GLY A 162 18.35 -6.39 -6.40
N ASN A 163 19.27 -6.68 -5.48
CA ASN A 163 18.91 -6.93 -4.09
C ASN A 163 18.29 -5.68 -3.46
N VAL A 164 17.30 -5.86 -2.60
CA VAL A 164 16.56 -4.81 -1.90
C VAL A 164 16.86 -4.86 -0.41
N VAL A 165 17.04 -3.69 0.20
CA VAL A 165 17.03 -3.53 1.65
C VAL A 165 15.73 -2.85 2.03
N TYR A 166 14.92 -3.50 2.87
CA TYR A 166 13.70 -2.96 3.44
C TYR A 166 13.97 -2.49 4.87
N VAL A 167 13.75 -1.20 5.13
CA VAL A 167 13.92 -0.62 6.46
C VAL A 167 12.57 -0.18 6.98
N ASP A 168 12.09 -0.86 8.01
CA ASP A 168 10.85 -0.51 8.71
C ASP A 168 11.16 0.31 9.96
N LEU A 169 10.51 1.46 10.07
CA LEU A 169 10.61 2.37 11.23
C LEU A 169 9.26 2.59 11.90
N ASP A 170 8.22 1.86 11.47
CA ASP A 170 6.97 1.83 12.21
C ASP A 170 7.20 1.23 13.61
N VAL A 171 6.32 1.57 14.54
CA VAL A 171 6.39 1.05 15.91
C VAL A 171 5.97 -0.42 15.97
N HIS A 172 5.13 -0.86 15.04
CA HIS A 172 4.76 -2.26 14.88
C HIS A 172 5.78 -2.98 14.00
N HIS A 173 5.94 -4.27 14.23
CA HIS A 173 6.78 -5.12 13.39
C HIS A 173 6.17 -5.24 12.00
N GLY A 174 6.96 -4.98 10.95
CA GLY A 174 6.59 -5.19 9.54
C GLY A 174 6.51 -6.67 9.15
N ASP A 175 5.67 -7.42 9.85
CA ASP A 175 5.51 -8.87 9.77
C ASP A 175 5.06 -9.36 8.38
N GLY A 176 4.16 -8.66 7.70
CA GLY A 176 3.70 -9.02 6.37
C GLY A 176 4.81 -8.95 5.32
N VAL A 177 5.67 -7.93 5.39
CA VAL A 177 6.84 -7.80 4.50
C VAL A 177 7.89 -8.86 4.85
N GLU A 178 8.19 -9.07 6.13
CA GLU A 178 9.11 -10.14 6.58
C GLU A 178 8.64 -11.50 6.08
N ARG A 179 7.35 -11.82 6.25
CA ARG A 179 6.77 -13.08 5.85
C ARG A 179 6.82 -13.30 4.34
N ALA A 180 6.60 -12.25 3.55
CA ALA A 180 6.61 -12.31 2.09
C ALA A 180 7.98 -12.71 1.52
N PHE A 181 9.07 -12.35 2.19
CA PHE A 181 10.44 -12.61 1.73
C PHE A 181 11.26 -13.51 2.65
N ALA A 182 10.61 -14.21 3.59
CA ALA A 182 11.28 -15.10 4.50
C ALA A 182 12.11 -16.15 3.75
N GLY A 183 13.44 -16.06 3.87
CA GLY A 183 14.39 -16.95 3.22
C GLY A 183 14.82 -16.57 1.80
N ASP A 184 14.37 -15.44 1.25
CA ASP A 184 14.90 -14.88 0.00
C ASP A 184 16.14 -14.02 0.30
N PRO A 185 17.37 -14.45 -0.07
CA PRO A 185 18.58 -13.71 0.24
C PRO A 185 18.72 -12.39 -0.54
N ARG A 186 17.81 -12.11 -1.47
CA ARG A 186 17.79 -10.86 -2.24
C ARG A 186 17.08 -9.73 -1.50
N VAL A 187 16.37 -10.01 -0.41
CA VAL A 187 15.66 -9.01 0.40
C VAL A 187 16.15 -9.10 1.84
N ILE A 188 16.59 -7.97 2.38
CA ILE A 188 17.11 -7.85 3.76
C ILE A 188 16.29 -6.83 4.52
#